data_AF-F5XEA2-F1
#
_entry.id   AF-F5XEA2-F1
#
_cell.length_a   1.000
_cell.length_b   1.000
_cell.length_c   1.000
_cell.angle_alpha   90.00
_cell.angle_beta   90.00
_cell.angle_gamma   90.00
#
_symmetry.space_group_name_H-M   'P 1'
#
loop_
_entity.id
_entity.type
_entity.pdbx_description
1 polymer ?
#
loop_
_entity_poly.entity_id
_entity_poly.type
_entity_poly.pdbx_seq_one_letter_code
_entity_poly.pdbx_strand_id
1 'polypeptide(L)'
;MRRVTAGQSKPAATAVDGLTDHAPPTAINRLWSTGADPELLGVAWTAATDDRGSVWYEVWVNGFNVTSTQQPEATVGWFNDSRSHVVQVRAVDLAGNRGPWSPTLMVTQPSPPPESEPANRSATDAGASPTVTPSDSGSPKEDNS
;
A
#
# COMPACT_ATOMS: atom_id res chain seq x y z
N MET A 1 55.61 -8.41 -61.55
CA MET A 1 54.44 -9.26 -61.22
C MET A 1 54.23 -9.32 -59.71
N ARG A 2 52.97 -9.06 -59.31
CA ARG A 2 52.22 -9.21 -58.03
C ARG A 2 52.95 -9.70 -56.75
N ARG A 3 52.88 -8.90 -55.68
CA ARG A 3 52.95 -9.37 -54.28
C ARG A 3 51.63 -10.07 -53.93
N VAL A 4 51.71 -11.27 -53.36
CA VAL A 4 50.58 -11.99 -52.76
C VAL A 4 50.51 -11.61 -51.29
N THR A 5 49.47 -10.87 -50.90
CA THR A 5 49.12 -10.61 -49.51
C THR A 5 48.45 -11.87 -48.95
N ALA A 6 49.02 -12.45 -47.89
CA ALA A 6 48.36 -13.50 -47.13
C ALA A 6 47.18 -12.89 -46.35
N GLY A 7 45.95 -13.17 -46.79
CA GLY A 7 44.75 -12.97 -45.99
C GLY A 7 44.51 -14.22 -45.14
N GLN A 8 45.06 -14.28 -43.94
CA GLN A 8 44.54 -15.20 -42.92
C GLN A 8 43.32 -14.53 -42.30
N SER A 9 42.14 -14.86 -42.82
CA SER A 9 40.88 -14.53 -42.16
C SER A 9 40.77 -15.34 -40.87
N LYS A 10 40.78 -14.61 -39.74
CA LYS A 10 40.34 -15.11 -38.43
C LYS A 10 38.94 -15.73 -38.59
N PRO A 11 38.65 -16.92 -38.03
CA PRO A 11 37.30 -17.47 -38.13
C PRO A 11 36.33 -16.50 -37.43
N ALA A 12 35.28 -16.09 -38.14
CA ALA A 12 34.17 -15.38 -37.56
C ALA A 12 33.48 -16.33 -36.57
N ALA A 13 33.62 -16.05 -35.27
CA ALA A 13 32.79 -16.69 -34.28
C ALA A 13 31.34 -16.27 -34.58
N THR A 14 30.51 -17.24 -34.97
CA THR A 14 29.07 -17.06 -35.09
C THR A 14 28.53 -16.74 -33.70
N ALA A 15 28.28 -15.46 -33.42
CA ALA A 15 27.70 -15.03 -32.16
C ALA A 15 26.25 -15.54 -32.09
N VAL A 16 25.96 -16.36 -31.09
CA VAL A 16 24.61 -16.84 -30.72
C VAL A 16 23.84 -15.82 -29.88
N ASP A 17 24.21 -14.54 -29.98
CA ASP A 17 23.74 -13.44 -29.12
C ASP A 17 22.49 -12.76 -29.72
N GLY A 18 21.44 -13.53 -29.95
CA GLY A 18 20.18 -13.01 -30.53
C GLY A 18 18.91 -13.57 -29.91
N LEU A 19 19.01 -14.59 -29.05
CA LEU A 19 17.86 -15.22 -28.41
C LEU A 19 17.60 -14.70 -26.99
N THR A 20 18.63 -14.19 -26.32
CA THR A 20 18.53 -13.72 -24.93
C THR A 20 18.40 -12.22 -24.90
N ASP A 21 17.52 -11.73 -24.03
CA ASP A 21 17.31 -10.31 -23.81
C ASP A 21 18.07 -9.81 -22.59
N HIS A 22 18.76 -8.69 -22.79
CA HIS A 22 19.66 -8.05 -21.84
C HIS A 22 19.39 -6.56 -21.68
N ALA A 23 18.49 -5.99 -22.49
CA ALA A 23 18.14 -4.59 -22.36
C ALA A 23 17.13 -4.45 -21.22
N PRO A 24 17.38 -3.60 -20.21
CA PRO A 24 16.39 -3.36 -19.17
C PRO A 24 15.30 -2.41 -19.68
N PRO A 25 14.10 -2.45 -19.06
CA PRO A 25 13.04 -1.48 -19.33
C PRO A 25 13.48 -0.02 -19.15
N THR A 26 12.79 0.87 -19.87
CA THR A 26 12.96 2.32 -19.74
C THR A 26 12.61 2.84 -18.34
N ALA A 27 13.10 4.03 -18.02
CA ALA A 27 12.87 4.66 -16.73
C ALA A 27 11.40 5.08 -16.53
N ILE A 28 10.94 4.95 -15.29
CA ILE A 28 9.69 5.56 -14.81
C ILE A 28 9.99 7.01 -14.46
N ASN A 29 9.55 7.95 -15.29
CA ASN A 29 9.91 9.37 -15.16
C ASN A 29 9.06 10.13 -14.14
N ARG A 30 7.89 9.60 -13.75
CA ARG A 30 7.02 10.22 -12.76
C ARG A 30 6.31 9.17 -11.92
N LEU A 31 6.31 9.38 -10.61
CA LEU A 31 5.59 8.61 -9.59
C LEU A 31 4.78 9.60 -8.72
N TRP A 32 3.51 9.31 -8.45
CA TRP A 32 2.64 10.16 -7.64
C TRP A 32 1.64 9.34 -6.83
N SER A 33 1.11 9.91 -5.75
CA SER A 33 -0.01 9.33 -5.00
C SER A 33 -1.34 9.69 -5.67
N THR A 34 -2.23 8.71 -5.79
CA THR A 34 -3.61 8.90 -6.29
C THR A 34 -4.60 9.13 -5.14
N GLY A 35 -4.18 8.94 -3.90
CA GLY A 35 -4.99 9.07 -2.70
C GLY A 35 -4.41 8.25 -1.55
N ALA A 36 -4.83 8.58 -0.33
CA ALA A 36 -4.40 7.91 0.89
C ALA A 36 -5.51 7.99 1.93
N ASP A 37 -5.76 6.87 2.60
CA ASP A 37 -6.59 6.76 3.80
C ASP A 37 -5.78 6.07 4.91
N PRO A 38 -6.31 5.92 6.14
CA PRO A 38 -5.56 5.32 7.24
C PRO A 38 -5.08 3.88 6.99
N GLU A 39 -5.65 3.15 6.04
CA GLU A 39 -5.34 1.74 5.74
C GLU A 39 -4.56 1.59 4.43
N LEU A 40 -4.93 2.34 3.41
CA LEU A 40 -4.48 2.16 2.03
C LEU A 40 -3.85 3.42 1.45
N LEU A 41 -2.87 3.18 0.58
CA LEU A 41 -2.21 4.15 -0.25
C LEU A 41 -2.38 3.77 -1.72
N GLY A 42 -2.94 4.69 -2.50
CA GLY A 42 -2.95 4.63 -3.96
C GLY A 42 -1.72 5.33 -4.54
N VAL A 43 -1.07 4.67 -5.50
CA VAL A 43 0.08 5.20 -6.26
C VAL A 43 -0.06 4.88 -7.74
N ALA A 44 0.40 5.81 -8.57
CA ALA A 44 0.45 5.64 -10.02
C ALA A 44 1.72 6.26 -10.60
N TRP A 45 2.12 5.79 -11.77
CA TRP A 45 3.36 6.20 -12.43
C TRP A 45 3.26 6.19 -13.95
N THR A 46 4.25 6.79 -14.61
CA THR A 46 4.38 6.70 -16.08
C THR A 46 4.80 5.30 -16.48
N ALA A 47 4.10 4.70 -17.44
CA ALA A 47 4.44 3.38 -17.96
C ALA A 47 5.86 3.34 -18.55
N ALA A 48 6.59 2.26 -18.26
CA ALA A 48 7.85 1.94 -18.90
C ALA A 48 7.59 1.09 -20.16
N THR A 49 8.59 1.04 -21.03
CA THR A 49 8.61 0.24 -22.26
C THR A 49 9.88 -0.58 -22.29
N ASP A 50 9.84 -1.67 -23.05
CA ASP A 50 10.95 -2.56 -23.30
C ASP A 50 11.09 -2.78 -24.82
N ASP A 51 12.28 -3.16 -25.31
CA ASP A 51 12.50 -3.35 -26.76
C ASP A 51 11.92 -4.69 -27.28
N ARG A 52 11.60 -5.64 -26.39
CA ARG A 52 11.14 -6.99 -26.79
C ARG A 52 9.81 -7.42 -26.19
N GLY A 53 9.22 -6.67 -25.28
CA GLY A 53 7.87 -7.02 -24.83
C GLY A 53 7.27 -6.18 -23.72
N SER A 54 6.43 -6.86 -22.95
CA SER A 54 5.73 -6.28 -21.81
C SER A 54 6.61 -6.27 -20.57
N VAL A 55 6.30 -5.36 -19.66
CA VAL A 55 6.97 -5.22 -18.37
C VAL A 55 5.97 -5.41 -17.24
N TRP A 56 6.47 -5.78 -16.06
CA TRP A 56 5.77 -5.58 -14.80
C TRP A 56 6.55 -4.61 -13.92
N TYR A 57 5.91 -4.17 -12.85
CA TYR A 57 6.44 -3.19 -11.93
C TYR A 57 6.60 -3.80 -10.57
N GLU A 58 7.74 -3.55 -9.94
CA GLU A 58 7.97 -3.81 -8.52
C GLU A 58 7.73 -2.52 -7.75
N VAL A 59 6.80 -2.53 -6.80
CA VAL A 59 6.52 -1.38 -5.92
C VAL A 59 7.22 -1.59 -4.59
N TRP A 60 8.07 -0.65 -4.22
CA TRP A 60 8.89 -0.71 -3.02
C TRP A 60 8.49 0.36 -2.03
N VAL A 61 8.28 -0.03 -0.78
CA VAL A 61 7.99 0.88 0.34
C VAL A 61 9.06 0.69 1.40
N ASN A 62 9.69 1.77 1.83
CA ASN A 62 10.77 1.78 2.83
C ASN A 62 11.90 0.79 2.52
N GLY A 63 12.19 0.59 1.23
CA GLY A 63 13.25 -0.31 0.77
C GLY A 63 12.88 -1.79 0.74
N PHE A 64 11.58 -2.14 0.81
CA PHE A 64 11.10 -3.52 0.63
C PHE A 64 10.09 -3.59 -0.52
N ASN A 65 10.17 -4.64 -1.35
CA ASN A 65 9.12 -4.95 -2.33
C ASN A 65 7.85 -5.36 -1.59
N VAL A 66 6.78 -4.57 -1.74
CA VAL A 66 5.48 -4.85 -1.09
C VAL A 66 4.46 -5.45 -2.05
N THR A 67 4.60 -5.18 -3.35
CA THR A 67 3.73 -5.75 -4.38
C THR A 67 4.39 -5.68 -5.75
N SER A 68 3.85 -6.45 -6.70
CA SER A 68 4.20 -6.37 -8.11
C SER A 68 2.95 -6.42 -8.98
N THR A 69 2.93 -5.66 -10.07
CA THR A 69 1.74 -5.48 -10.93
C THR A 69 2.13 -5.22 -12.38
N GLN A 70 1.28 -5.57 -13.34
CA GLN A 70 1.45 -5.20 -14.74
C GLN A 70 0.86 -3.82 -15.07
N GLN A 71 -0.01 -3.30 -14.21
CA GLN A 71 -0.61 -1.98 -14.39
C GLN A 71 0.35 -0.89 -13.89
N PRO A 72 0.36 0.31 -14.51
CA PRO A 72 1.17 1.44 -14.05
C PRO A 72 0.59 2.14 -12.81
N GLU A 73 -0.07 1.38 -11.95
CA GLU A 73 -0.72 1.81 -10.71
C GLU A 73 -0.84 0.64 -9.73
N ALA A 74 -0.89 0.97 -8.45
CA ALA A 74 -1.11 0.02 -7.37
C ALA A 74 -1.82 0.66 -6.19
N THR A 75 -2.53 -0.17 -5.43
CA THR A 75 -2.98 0.13 -4.07
C THR A 75 -2.19 -0.75 -3.11
N VAL A 76 -1.57 -0.14 -2.10
CA VAL A 76 -0.73 -0.83 -1.11
C VAL A 76 -1.17 -0.46 0.30
N GLY A 77 -1.03 -1.38 1.25
CA GLY A 77 -1.16 -1.05 2.66
C GLY A 77 0.05 -0.26 3.16
N TRP A 78 -0.13 0.45 4.27
CA TRP A 78 0.99 1.12 4.95
C TRP A 78 2.00 0.10 5.49
N PHE A 79 3.28 0.39 5.29
CA PHE A 79 4.36 -0.53 5.66
C PHE A 79 4.83 -0.21 7.07
N ASN A 80 4.49 -1.07 8.04
CA ASN A 80 4.78 -0.92 9.47
C ASN A 80 4.11 0.32 10.12
N ASP A 81 4.35 0.53 11.42
CA ASP A 81 3.71 1.60 12.21
C ASP A 81 4.32 3.01 12.00
N SER A 82 5.25 3.15 11.04
CA SER A 82 5.78 4.46 10.66
C SER A 82 4.69 5.32 10.05
N ARG A 83 4.73 6.63 10.33
CA ARG A 83 3.78 7.58 9.74
C ARG A 83 4.22 8.13 8.40
N SER A 84 5.50 8.02 8.07
CA SER A 84 6.07 8.47 6.81
C SER A 84 6.72 7.31 6.09
N HIS A 85 6.48 7.22 4.79
CA HIS A 85 7.03 6.17 3.95
C HIS A 85 7.64 6.73 2.68
N VAL A 86 8.66 6.03 2.21
CA VAL A 86 9.35 6.28 0.95
C VAL A 86 8.89 5.22 -0.04
N VAL A 87 8.28 5.66 -1.14
CA VAL A 87 7.84 4.81 -2.24
C VAL A 87 8.78 4.99 -3.42
N GLN A 88 9.19 3.86 -4.00
CA GLN A 88 9.94 3.79 -5.25
C GLN A 88 9.35 2.67 -6.10
N VAL A 89 9.43 2.81 -7.43
CA VAL A 89 8.97 1.81 -8.38
C VAL A 89 10.06 1.57 -9.41
N ARG A 90 10.18 0.34 -9.91
CA ARG A 90 10.97 0.04 -11.10
C ARG A 90 10.23 -0.96 -11.98
N ALA A 91 10.48 -0.88 -13.28
CA ALA A 91 9.99 -1.85 -14.25
C ALA A 91 10.97 -3.04 -14.38
N VAL A 92 10.42 -4.21 -14.70
CA VAL A 92 11.14 -5.46 -14.92
C VAL A 92 10.58 -6.12 -16.19
N ASP A 93 11.46 -6.54 -17.09
CA ASP A 93 11.07 -7.25 -18.32
C ASP A 93 10.94 -8.77 -18.11
N LEU A 94 10.43 -9.47 -19.12
CA LEU A 94 10.24 -10.93 -19.14
C LEU A 94 11.54 -11.76 -19.01
N ALA A 95 12.69 -11.20 -19.36
CA ALA A 95 13.99 -11.83 -19.14
C ALA A 95 14.54 -11.59 -17.73
N GLY A 96 13.88 -10.73 -16.94
CA GLY A 96 14.23 -10.39 -15.57
C GLY A 96 15.20 -9.22 -15.44
N ASN A 97 15.50 -8.48 -16.52
CA ASN A 97 16.30 -7.28 -16.39
C ASN A 97 15.48 -6.18 -15.73
N ARG A 98 16.15 -5.40 -14.87
CA ARG A 98 15.52 -4.39 -14.02
C ARG A 98 15.89 -3.00 -14.52
N GLY A 99 14.87 -2.20 -14.79
CA GLY A 99 15.03 -0.79 -15.09
C GLY A 99 15.55 0.00 -13.89
N PRO A 100 15.93 1.27 -14.11
CA PRO A 100 16.30 2.17 -13.04
C PRO A 100 15.11 2.45 -12.10
N TRP A 101 15.42 2.89 -10.89
CA TRP A 101 14.41 3.36 -9.94
C TRP A 101 13.72 4.64 -10.45
N SER A 102 12.43 4.76 -10.16
CA SER A 102 11.69 6.02 -10.28
C SER A 102 12.27 7.10 -9.38
N PRO A 103 11.86 8.38 -9.57
CA PRO A 103 11.96 9.37 -8.52
C PRO A 103 11.35 8.85 -7.21
N THR A 104 11.90 9.29 -6.08
CA THR A 104 11.36 8.96 -4.75
C THR A 104 10.09 9.75 -4.48
N LEU A 105 9.04 9.06 -4.04
CA LEU A 105 7.81 9.66 -3.53
C LEU A 105 7.75 9.49 -2.01
N MET A 106 7.68 10.60 -1.27
CA MET A 106 7.46 10.58 0.18
C MET A 106 5.98 10.81 0.48
N VAL A 107 5.41 9.95 1.30
CA VAL A 107 3.98 9.98 1.67
C VAL A 107 3.83 9.84 3.18
N THR A 108 2.75 10.40 3.70
CA THR A 108 2.41 10.34 5.13
C THR A 108 1.06 9.65 5.29
N GLN A 109 1.01 8.64 6.15
CA GLN A 109 -0.22 7.97 6.53
C GLN A 109 -1.16 8.95 7.23
N PRO A 110 -2.42 9.13 6.75
CA PRO A 110 -3.42 9.92 7.46
C PRO A 110 -3.73 9.35 8.85
N SER A 111 -4.10 10.20 9.81
CA SER A 111 -4.63 9.70 11.08
C SER A 111 -6.02 9.11 10.87
N PRO A 112 -6.37 8.01 11.55
CA PRO A 112 -7.77 7.62 11.61
C PRO A 112 -8.60 8.76 12.22
N PRO A 113 -9.87 8.89 11.83
CA PRO A 113 -10.78 9.84 12.48
C PRO A 113 -10.90 9.49 13.98
N PRO A 114 -11.19 10.48 14.85
CA PRO A 114 -11.40 10.20 16.26
C PRO A 114 -12.53 9.17 16.41
N GLU A 115 -12.28 8.14 17.22
CA GLU A 115 -13.29 7.13 17.52
C GLU A 115 -14.47 7.83 18.19
N SER A 116 -15.67 7.68 17.62
CA SER A 116 -16.88 8.15 18.29
C SER A 116 -17.09 7.23 19.49
N GLU A 117 -16.85 7.75 20.70
CA GLU A 117 -17.13 6.99 21.92
C GLU A 117 -18.55 6.40 21.84
N PRO A 118 -18.76 5.12 22.24
CA PRO A 118 -20.11 4.59 22.30
C PRO A 118 -20.93 5.48 23.22
N ALA A 119 -22.04 6.00 22.71
CA ALA A 119 -22.98 6.78 23.50
C ALA A 119 -23.35 5.96 24.75
N ASN A 120 -22.81 6.36 25.90
CA ASN A 120 -23.31 5.92 27.19
C ASN A 120 -24.79 6.30 27.21
N ARG A 121 -25.67 5.30 27.06
CA ARG A 121 -27.09 5.47 27.28
C ARG A 121 -27.24 5.93 28.73
N SER A 122 -27.51 7.21 28.93
CA SER A 122 -28.12 7.70 30.17
C SER A 122 -29.35 6.85 30.46
N ALA A 123 -29.21 5.86 31.33
CA ALA A 123 -30.33 5.22 31.97
C ALA A 123 -30.81 6.15 33.09
N THR A 124 -31.70 7.06 32.73
CA THR A 124 -32.62 7.79 33.61
C THR A 124 -33.83 8.06 32.72
N ASP A 125 -35.07 7.65 33.01
CA ASP A 125 -35.77 7.47 34.27
C ASP A 125 -37.14 6.82 33.96
N ALA A 126 -37.62 5.90 34.82
CA ALA A 126 -39.06 5.61 35.02
C ALA A 126 -39.23 4.57 36.14
N GLY A 127 -38.93 4.97 37.37
CA GLY A 127 -39.26 4.23 38.59
C GLY A 127 -40.08 5.08 39.54
N ALA A 128 -41.17 5.70 39.05
CA ALA A 128 -42.18 6.27 39.91
C ALA A 128 -42.72 5.17 40.83
N SER A 129 -42.45 5.26 42.13
CA SER A 129 -43.07 4.41 43.15
C SER A 129 -44.54 4.82 43.30
N PRO A 130 -45.53 3.96 43.01
CA PRO A 130 -46.91 4.25 43.40
C PRO A 130 -47.06 4.11 44.91
N THR A 131 -47.59 5.15 45.55
CA THR A 131 -48.08 5.11 46.93
C THR A 131 -49.27 4.14 47.01
N VAL A 132 -49.13 3.04 47.76
CA VAL A 132 -50.25 2.33 48.38
C VAL A 132 -49.92 1.99 49.83
N THR A 133 -50.84 2.41 50.69
CA THR A 133 -50.91 2.35 52.15
C THR A 133 -50.80 0.94 52.74
N PRO A 134 -50.07 0.72 53.85
CA PRO A 134 -50.35 -0.42 54.70
C PRO A 134 -51.60 -0.16 55.55
N SER A 135 -52.63 -0.97 55.32
CA SER A 135 -53.61 -1.35 56.33
C SER A 135 -52.88 -1.99 57.51
N ASP A 136 -53.20 -1.62 58.74
CA ASP A 136 -53.91 -2.51 59.67
C ASP A 136 -54.02 -1.86 61.05
N SER A 137 -55.13 -2.21 61.72
CA SER A 137 -55.64 -1.68 62.96
C SER A 137 -55.05 -2.38 64.19
N GLY A 138 -54.96 -1.66 65.30
CA GLY A 138 -54.77 -2.19 66.66
C GLY A 138 -53.32 -2.11 67.16
N SER A 139 -52.98 -1.71 68.38
CA SER A 139 -53.75 -1.57 69.63
C SER A 139 -52.94 -0.67 70.62
N PRO A 140 -53.19 -0.66 71.95
CA PRO A 140 -53.82 0.43 72.71
C PRO A 140 -52.87 1.16 73.69
N LYS A 141 -53.29 2.33 74.22
CA LYS A 141 -53.01 2.85 75.59
C LYS A 141 -54.10 3.87 75.93
N GLU A 142 -55.07 3.54 76.78
CA GLU A 142 -55.01 3.64 78.26
C GLU A 142 -54.86 5.07 78.77
N ASP A 143 -56.00 5.60 79.23
CA ASP A 143 -56.27 6.46 80.40
C ASP A 143 -55.39 7.69 80.69
N ASN A 144 -56.02 8.86 80.84
CA ASN A 144 -56.13 9.54 82.14
C ASN A 144 -56.76 10.96 82.02
N SER A 145 -57.82 11.15 82.83
CA SER A 145 -58.47 12.40 83.30
C SER A 145 -59.51 13.10 82.42
#